data_AF-A0A4Y2S9R5-F1
#
_entry.id   AF-A0A4Y2S9R5-F1
#
_cell.length_a   1.000
_cell.length_b   1.000
_cell.length_c   1.000
_cell.angle_alpha   90.00
_cell.angle_beta   90.00
_cell.angle_gamma   90.00
#
_symmetry.space_group_name_H-M   'P 1'
#
loop_
_entity.id
_entity.type
_entity.pdbx_description
1 polymer ?
#
loop_
_entity_poly.entity_id
_entity_poly.type
_entity_poly.pdbx_seq_one_letter_code
_entity_poly.pdbx_strand_id
1 'polypeptide(L)'
;MGYTKFSFPVIRAKTNLYSTPIEVANIIGQGFARVSSADAYSPTFLVTERRAEQIPLNFKTRKLLPYNCAFRMLELRKALSEVKDTSPGPDGITYSMIRHLDADSLTNLLSLIESGKNRFIRLSGVTQL
;
A
#
# COMPACT_ATOMS: atom_id res chain seq x y z
N MET A 1 23.06 -25.58 11.66
CA MET A 1 22.37 -24.64 10.74
C MET A 1 23.39 -23.58 10.32
N GLY A 2 23.78 -23.55 9.05
CA GLY A 2 24.79 -22.63 8.54
C GLY A 2 24.20 -21.25 8.28
N TYR A 3 24.79 -20.21 8.87
CA TYR A 3 24.50 -18.83 8.52
C TYR A 3 25.04 -18.55 7.12
N THR A 4 24.17 -18.41 6.13
CA THR A 4 24.56 -17.89 4.82
C THR A 4 24.76 -16.39 4.94
N LYS A 5 26.02 -15.94 4.85
CA LYS A 5 26.37 -14.52 4.84
C LYS A 5 25.56 -13.81 3.75
N PHE A 6 24.70 -12.87 4.16
CA PHE A 6 23.94 -12.05 3.23
C PHE A 6 24.92 -11.29 2.34
N SER A 7 24.82 -11.50 1.03
CA SER A 7 25.64 -10.82 0.02
C SER A 7 24.74 -9.87 -0.75
N PHE A 8 25.14 -8.62 -0.85
CA PHE A 8 24.38 -7.63 -1.61
C PHE A 8 24.45 -7.96 -3.10
N PRO A 9 23.32 -7.86 -3.83
CA PRO A 9 23.30 -8.18 -5.25
C PRO A 9 24.16 -7.19 -6.03
N VAL A 10 24.96 -7.70 -6.96
CA VAL A 10 25.80 -6.89 -7.84
C VAL A 10 25.01 -6.53 -9.09
N ILE A 11 24.90 -5.23 -9.40
CA ILE A 11 24.19 -4.76 -10.59
C ILE A 11 25.18 -4.49 -11.71
N ARG A 12 24.88 -5.05 -12.89
CA ARG A 12 25.60 -4.74 -14.14
C ARG A 12 24.74 -3.79 -14.96
N ALA A 13 25.22 -2.57 -15.18
CA ALA A 13 24.58 -1.62 -16.09
C ALA A 13 25.56 -1.21 -17.18
N LYS A 14 25.24 -1.55 -18.44
CA LYS A 14 26.12 -1.37 -19.60
C LYS A 14 27.49 -2.03 -19.37
N THR A 15 28.51 -1.24 -19.03
CA THR A 15 29.91 -1.64 -18.78
C THR A 15 30.33 -1.53 -17.31
N ASN A 16 29.49 -0.96 -16.44
CA ASN A 16 29.82 -0.71 -15.04
C ASN A 16 29.27 -1.79 -14.12
N LEU A 17 30.02 -2.10 -13.07
CA LEU A 17 29.67 -3.06 -12.02
C LEU A 17 29.50 -2.32 -10.69
N TYR A 18 28.29 -2.36 -10.14
CA TYR A 18 27.96 -1.74 -8.86
C TYR A 18 27.81 -2.82 -7.80
N SER A 19 28.60 -2.70 -6.72
CA SER A 19 28.72 -3.77 -5.73
C SER A 19 28.62 -3.30 -4.28
N THR A 20 28.78 -2.00 -4.02
CA THR A 20 28.53 -1.48 -2.67
C THR A 20 27.03 -1.32 -2.44
N PRO A 21 26.53 -1.53 -1.20
CA PRO A 21 25.09 -1.40 -0.90
C PRO A 21 24.48 -0.06 -1.32
N ILE A 22 25.24 1.03 -1.14
CA ILE A 22 24.80 2.38 -1.48
C ILE A 22 24.70 2.58 -3.00
N GLU A 23 25.67 2.09 -3.77
CA GLU A 23 25.63 2.16 -5.23
C GLU A 23 24.48 1.34 -5.79
N VAL A 24 24.29 0.12 -5.27
CA VAL A 24 23.19 -0.76 -5.67
C VAL A 24 21.85 -0.11 -5.38
N ALA A 25 21.67 0.46 -4.19
CA ALA A 25 20.45 1.20 -3.83
C ALA A 25 20.22 2.41 -4.74
N ASN A 26 21.27 3.18 -5.04
CA ASN A 26 21.18 4.35 -5.92
C ASN A 26 20.80 3.95 -7.35
N ILE A 27 21.38 2.89 -7.91
CA ILE A 27 21.06 2.42 -9.27
C ILE A 27 19.62 1.92 -9.35
N ILE A 28 19.15 1.18 -8.35
CA ILE A 28 17.75 0.74 -8.27
C ILE A 28 16.83 1.97 -8.15
N GLY A 29 17.15 2.91 -7.26
CA GLY A 29 16.39 4.15 -7.05
C GLY A 29 16.31 5.01 -8.31
N GLN A 30 17.42 5.18 -9.03
CA GLN A 30 17.44 5.87 -10.33
C GLN A 30 16.61 5.13 -11.38
N GLY A 31 16.64 3.79 -11.38
CA GLY A 31 15.80 2.97 -12.24
C GLY A 31 14.31 3.23 -11.99
N PHE A 32 13.89 3.22 -10.74
CA PHE A 32 12.52 3.57 -10.36
C PHE A 32 12.17 5.00 -10.71
N ALA A 33 13.02 5.98 -10.37
CA ALA A 33 12.77 7.39 -10.68
C ALA A 33 12.57 7.62 -12.18
N ARG A 34 13.33 6.92 -13.04
CA ARG A 34 13.19 6.99 -14.50
C ARG A 34 11.88 6.35 -14.99
N VAL A 35 11.47 5.21 -14.42
CA VAL A 35 10.21 4.55 -14.82
C VAL A 35 8.98 5.30 -14.30
N SER A 36 9.12 6.00 -13.18
CA SER A 36 8.09 6.82 -12.56
C SER A 36 8.12 8.28 -13.01
N SER A 37 8.98 8.65 -13.97
CA SER A 37 9.00 10.02 -14.48
C SER A 37 7.84 10.25 -15.43
N ALA A 38 7.39 11.50 -15.54
CA ALA A 38 6.36 11.90 -16.50
C ALA A 38 6.72 11.52 -17.95
N ASP A 39 8.02 11.50 -18.28
CA ASP A 39 8.54 11.12 -19.59
C ASP A 39 8.34 9.63 -19.92
N ALA A 40 8.15 8.78 -18.91
CA ALA A 40 7.88 7.34 -19.08
C ALA A 40 6.39 7.03 -19.28
N TYR A 41 5.50 8.02 -19.07
CA TYR A 41 4.07 7.83 -19.19
C TYR A 41 3.55 8.09 -20.61
N SER A 42 2.52 7.34 -21.00
CA SER A 42 1.84 7.58 -22.27
C SER A 42 1.20 8.98 -22.31
N PRO A 43 1.14 9.65 -23.49
CA PRO A 43 0.47 10.94 -23.61
C PRO A 43 -0.98 10.93 -23.11
N THR A 44 -1.70 9.82 -23.31
CA THR A 44 -3.08 9.65 -22.82
C THR A 44 -3.16 9.65 -21.30
N PHE A 45 -2.21 9.00 -20.62
CA PHE A 45 -2.17 9.00 -19.15
C PHE A 45 -1.88 10.39 -18.59
N LEU A 46 -0.89 11.10 -19.16
CA LEU A 46 -0.53 12.47 -18.73
C LEU A 46 -1.70 13.46 -18.82
N VAL A 47 -2.55 13.32 -19.84
CA VAL A 47 -3.77 14.13 -19.96
C VAL A 47 -4.74 13.83 -18.81
N THR A 48 -4.94 12.56 -18.48
CA THR A 48 -5.81 12.14 -17.37
C THR A 48 -5.26 12.59 -16.01
N GLU A 49 -3.97 12.39 -15.76
CA GLU A 49 -3.27 12.82 -14.55
C GLU A 49 -3.43 14.33 -14.33
N ARG A 50 -3.05 15.14 -15.32
CA ARG A 50 -3.16 16.61 -15.23
C ARG A 50 -4.58 17.06 -14.97
N ARG A 51 -5.58 16.41 -15.61
CA ARG A 51 -6.99 16.73 -15.38
C ARG A 51 -7.44 16.35 -13.97
N ALA A 52 -6.99 15.21 -13.45
CA ALA A 52 -7.34 14.73 -12.12
C ALA A 52 -6.71 15.57 -11.02
N GLU A 53 -5.42 15.92 -11.14
CA GLU A 53 -4.67 16.70 -10.15
C GLU A 53 -5.11 18.17 -10.05
N GLN A 54 -5.71 18.71 -11.12
CA GLN A 54 -6.33 20.04 -11.08
C GLN A 54 -7.58 20.11 -10.20
N ILE A 55 -8.15 18.97 -9.78
CA ILE A 55 -9.33 18.93 -8.91
C ILE A 55 -8.85 19.03 -7.46
N PRO A 56 -9.06 20.17 -6.77
CA PRO A 56 -8.61 20.32 -5.39
C PRO A 56 -9.34 19.33 -4.48
N LEU A 57 -8.58 18.63 -3.64
CA LEU A 57 -9.15 17.74 -2.62
C LEU A 57 -9.82 18.57 -1.52
N ASN A 58 -11.12 18.40 -1.36
CA ASN A 58 -11.87 19.02 -0.26
C ASN A 58 -11.95 18.07 0.94
N PHE A 59 -10.98 18.16 1.83
CA PHE A 59 -10.99 17.40 3.08
C PHE A 59 -12.06 17.87 4.07
N LYS A 60 -12.65 19.06 3.91
CA LYS A 60 -13.69 19.60 4.82
C LYS A 60 -15.10 19.20 4.41
N THR A 61 -15.25 18.32 3.44
CA THR A 61 -16.57 17.90 2.96
C THR A 61 -17.31 17.09 4.02
N ARG A 62 -18.56 17.47 4.30
CA ARG A 62 -19.51 16.68 5.11
C ARG A 62 -20.32 15.70 4.28
N LYS A 63 -20.04 15.59 2.98
CA LYS A 63 -20.73 14.63 2.11
C LYS A 63 -20.27 13.22 2.46
N LEU A 64 -21.23 12.30 2.57
CA LEU A 64 -20.92 10.88 2.61
C LEU A 64 -20.46 10.47 1.20
N LEU A 65 -19.15 10.31 1.04
CA LEU A 65 -18.55 9.90 -0.22
C LEU A 65 -18.37 8.38 -0.21
N PRO A 66 -18.47 7.68 -1.35
CA PRO A 66 -18.44 6.22 -1.39
C PRO A 66 -17.21 5.60 -0.70
N TYR A 67 -16.07 6.28 -0.71
CA TYR A 67 -14.84 5.86 -0.04
C TYR A 67 -14.89 5.95 1.49
N ASN A 68 -15.82 6.74 2.05
CA ASN A 68 -16.07 6.88 3.48
C ASN A 68 -17.19 5.95 3.97
N CYS A 69 -17.79 5.15 3.09
CA CYS A 69 -18.77 4.15 3.50
C CYS A 69 -18.12 3.13 4.46
N ALA A 70 -18.94 2.61 5.38
CA ALA A 70 -18.52 1.58 6.30
C ALA A 70 -18.01 0.35 5.54
N PHE A 71 -16.86 -0.17 5.95
CA PHE A 71 -16.32 -1.42 5.40
C PHE A 71 -17.22 -2.58 5.83
N ARG A 72 -17.57 -3.44 4.89
CA ARG A 72 -18.55 -4.52 5.09
C ARG A 72 -17.85 -5.87 5.22
N MET A 73 -18.53 -6.81 5.88
CA MET A 73 -18.06 -8.20 6.01
C MET A 73 -17.78 -8.86 4.64
N LEU A 74 -18.58 -8.55 3.61
CA LEU A 74 -18.34 -9.06 2.25
C LEU A 74 -17.01 -8.56 1.68
N GLU A 75 -16.67 -7.29 1.90
CA GLU A 75 -15.43 -6.68 1.41
C GLU A 75 -14.23 -7.26 2.16
N LEU A 76 -14.34 -7.46 3.48
CA LEU A 76 -13.33 -8.15 4.28
C LEU A 76 -13.06 -9.57 3.76
N ARG A 77 -14.13 -10.36 3.53
CA ARG A 77 -13.99 -11.73 3.01
C ARG A 77 -13.39 -11.75 1.61
N LYS A 78 -13.81 -10.84 0.74
CA LYS A 78 -13.25 -10.71 -0.62
C LYS A 78 -11.76 -10.36 -0.57
N ALA A 79 -11.38 -9.36 0.22
CA ALA A 79 -9.98 -8.97 0.38
C ALA A 79 -9.13 -10.15 0.89
N LEU A 80 -9.64 -10.91 1.86
CA LEU A 80 -8.97 -12.11 2.38
C LEU A 80 -8.87 -13.24 1.35
N SER A 81 -9.80 -13.35 0.41
CA SER A 81 -9.72 -14.36 -0.66
C SER A 81 -8.72 -14.01 -1.76
N GLU A 82 -8.49 -12.71 -2.00
CA GLU A 82 -7.62 -12.23 -3.08
C GLU A 82 -6.17 -12.01 -2.60
N VAL A 83 -5.95 -11.86 -1.29
CA VAL A 83 -4.62 -11.59 -0.73
C VAL A 83 -3.71 -12.82 -0.79
N LYS A 84 -2.51 -12.62 -1.35
CA LYS A 84 -1.45 -13.63 -1.35
C LYS A 84 -0.70 -13.60 -0.03
N ASP A 85 -0.13 -14.73 0.35
CA ASP A 85 0.72 -14.80 1.53
C ASP A 85 2.00 -13.98 1.33
N THR A 86 2.19 -13.01 2.22
CA THR A 86 3.41 -12.23 2.36
C THR A 86 4.07 -12.55 3.69
N SER A 87 5.33 -12.13 3.86
CA SER A 87 6.00 -12.21 5.16
C SER A 87 5.14 -11.52 6.24
N PRO A 88 5.02 -12.13 7.44
CA PRO A 88 4.27 -11.54 8.54
C PRO A 88 4.89 -10.20 8.97
N GLY A 89 4.06 -9.35 9.57
CA GLY A 89 4.52 -8.12 10.22
C GLY A 89 5.32 -8.41 11.50
N PRO A 90 5.79 -7.36 12.20
CA PRO A 90 6.46 -7.50 13.50
C PRO A 90 5.61 -8.17 14.57
N ASP A 91 4.29 -8.22 14.39
CA ASP A 91 3.32 -8.90 15.25
C ASP A 91 3.28 -10.43 15.03
N GLY A 92 3.94 -10.94 13.99
CA GLY A 92 3.97 -12.35 13.65
C GLY A 92 2.67 -12.89 13.05
N ILE A 93 1.68 -12.04 12.75
CA ILE A 93 0.38 -12.46 12.23
C ILE A 93 0.48 -12.63 10.71
N THR A 94 0.11 -13.81 10.22
CA THR A 94 0.09 -14.12 8.77
C THR A 94 -1.31 -13.99 8.18
N TYR A 95 -1.41 -13.74 6.88
CA TYR A 95 -2.71 -13.76 6.19
C TYR A 95 -3.41 -15.11 6.28
N SER A 96 -2.66 -16.21 6.33
CA SER A 96 -3.21 -17.54 6.57
C SER A 96 -3.97 -17.63 7.90
N MET A 97 -3.43 -17.05 8.98
CA MET A 97 -4.13 -17.02 10.27
C MET A 97 -5.44 -16.22 10.17
N ILE A 98 -5.42 -15.07 9.50
CA ILE A 98 -6.59 -14.20 9.35
C ILE A 98 -7.69 -14.87 8.50
N ARG A 99 -7.31 -15.60 7.44
CA ARG A 99 -8.27 -16.34 6.59
C ARG A 99 -9.02 -17.45 7.32
N HIS A 100 -8.43 -18.02 8.36
CA HIS A 100 -9.01 -19.12 9.15
C HIS A 100 -9.66 -18.66 10.46
N LEU A 101 -9.81 -17.34 10.67
CA LEU A 101 -10.59 -16.83 11.79
C LEU A 101 -12.05 -17.27 11.68
N ASP A 102 -12.65 -17.56 12.83
CA ASP A 102 -14.08 -17.81 12.94
C ASP A 102 -14.90 -16.53 12.69
N ALA A 103 -16.21 -16.68 12.61
CA ALA A 103 -17.11 -15.57 12.29
C ALA A 103 -17.10 -14.45 13.35
N ASP A 104 -16.95 -14.78 14.63
CA ASP A 104 -16.93 -13.80 15.72
C ASP A 104 -15.60 -13.04 15.70
N SER A 105 -14.49 -13.75 15.51
CA SER A 105 -13.17 -13.14 15.32
C SER A 105 -13.11 -12.20 14.12
N LEU A 106 -13.72 -12.59 12.98
CA LEU A 106 -13.83 -11.73 11.80
C LEU A 106 -14.69 -10.49 12.06
N THR A 107 -15.75 -10.64 12.86
CA THR A 107 -16.62 -9.52 13.24
C THR A 107 -15.89 -8.53 14.13
N ASN A 108 -15.11 -9.03 15.10
CA ASN A 108 -14.26 -8.20 15.95
C ASN A 108 -13.19 -7.47 15.14
N LEU A 109 -12.54 -8.15 14.19
CA LEU A 109 -11.58 -7.54 13.28
C LEU A 109 -12.22 -6.43 12.45
N LEU A 110 -13.43 -6.66 11.92
CA LEU A 110 -14.17 -5.66 11.16
C LEU A 110 -14.46 -4.42 12.01
N SER A 111 -14.94 -4.60 13.25
CA SER A 111 -15.16 -3.50 14.19
C SER A 111 -13.87 -2.74 14.52
N LEU A 112 -12.74 -3.45 14.67
CA LEU A 112 -11.44 -2.82 14.91
C LEU A 112 -11.05 -1.91 13.74
N ILE A 113 -11.16 -2.39 12.51
CA ILE A 113 -10.85 -1.63 11.28
C ILE A 113 -11.70 -0.36 11.20
N GLU A 114 -13.00 -0.47 11.44
CA GLU A 114 -13.91 0.68 11.41
C GLU A 114 -13.64 1.68 12.54
N SER A 115 -13.28 1.20 13.73
CA SER A 115 -12.88 2.07 14.85
C SER A 115 -11.62 2.88 14.53
N GLY A 116 -10.65 2.28 13.83
CA GLY A 116 -9.43 2.94 13.38
C GLY A 116 -9.70 3.98 12.32
N LYS A 117 -10.53 3.65 11.31
CA LYS A 117 -11.00 4.58 10.28
C LYS A 117 -11.68 5.80 10.89
N ASN A 118 -12.62 5.59 11.82
CA ASN A 118 -13.32 6.69 12.48
C ASN A 118 -12.37 7.58 13.29
N ARG A 119 -11.33 7.01 13.90
CA ARG A 119 -10.30 7.79 14.60
C ARG A 119 -9.48 8.63 13.64
N PHE A 120 -9.04 8.07 12.51
CA PHE A 120 -8.30 8.82 11.48
C PHE A 120 -9.13 9.97 10.90
N ILE A 121 -10.39 9.68 10.56
CA ILE A 121 -11.37 10.66 10.08
C ILE A 121 -11.54 11.81 11.10
N ARG A 122 -11.72 11.49 12.39
CA ARG A 122 -11.78 12.49 13.47
C ARG A 122 -10.52 13.34 13.60
N LEU A 123 -9.34 12.71 13.57
CA LEU A 123 -8.05 13.43 13.69
C LEU A 123 -7.75 14.31 12.48
N SER A 124 -8.25 13.92 11.29
CA SER A 124 -8.14 14.72 10.06
C SER A 124 -9.11 15.92 9.99
N GLY A 125 -9.92 16.15 11.03
CA GLY A 125 -10.89 17.25 11.09
C GLY A 125 -12.12 17.03 10.19
N VAL A 126 -12.28 15.82 9.64
CA VAL A 126 -13.43 15.41 8.83
C VAL A 126 -14.50 14.88 9.77
N THR A 127 -15.11 15.75 10.57
CA THR A 127 -16.19 15.33 11.47
C THR A 127 -17.45 15.01 10.64
N GLN A 128 -17.89 13.75 10.59
CA GLN A 128 -19.26 13.41 10.19
C GLN A 128 -20.09 13.07 11.43
N LEU A 129 -21.35 13.50 11.39
CA LEU A 129 -22.41 13.24 12.37
C LEU A 129 -22.65 11.74 12.54
#